data_AF-A0A9D5JRZ4-F1
#
_entry.id   AF-A0A9D5JRZ4-F1
#
_cell.length_a   1.000
_cell.length_b   1.000
_cell.length_c   1.000
_cell.angle_alpha   90.00
_cell.angle_beta   90.00
_cell.angle_gamma   90.00
#
_symmetry.space_group_name_H-M   'P 1'
#
loop_
_entity.id
_entity.type
_entity.pdbx_description
1 polymer ?
#
loop_
_entity_poly.entity_id
_entity_poly.type
_entity_poly.pdbx_seq_one_letter_code
_entity_poly.pdbx_strand_id
1 'polypeptide(L)'
;MMISGEAKREENMSTIEKLKSFLKSDQIEVRRKAVTTLGEIKSENGVKYLIEALHDPDAIVRSTAIFSLGEIASEEAVQPLLPFLQDPDANSRSTAAVALGKIGSICAEDALIRTLSDPDAHVRACVASALAKIGSEKSEKLLVKILQTAHDPDARRKAITALREVRTDRVRRAVLHALQDDDESVRNCAAVAVGEMGITEAETLLLRLLPQESPDTQISILFALGEIRSEAAVDQIIPFVRNAHFNLAQQAVASLGKIRSDQAVQELISLLETAPPKMTWHIVEALGESRHANALPPLIRLRTHPEVDIRWSVARGLGLRPSKQALDPLIAMLQDPDEHVRTIAATSLGNLGFPEAIEPLLTVLQQQQGKVIESAAAAIVKLGDQRTRSTLRQILPRLEPETAKTVQQAIEDMQTRKST
;
A
#
# COMPACT_ATOMS: atom_id res chain seq x y z
N MET A 1 -5.36 -10.80 41.89
CA MET A 1 -5.42 -10.26 40.50
C MET A 1 -6.43 -9.13 40.30
N MET A 2 -7.44 -8.90 41.18
CA MET A 2 -8.35 -7.73 41.05
C MET A 2 -7.70 -6.39 41.44
N ILE A 3 -6.79 -6.38 42.42
CA ILE A 3 -6.19 -5.16 42.99
C ILE A 3 -5.35 -4.36 41.96
N SER A 4 -4.69 -5.04 41.00
CA SER A 4 -3.88 -4.36 39.98
C SER A 4 -4.70 -3.67 38.88
N GLY A 5 -5.94 -4.11 38.66
CA GLY A 5 -6.85 -3.49 37.69
C GLY A 5 -7.51 -2.22 38.24
N GLU A 6 -7.86 -2.23 39.53
CA GLU A 6 -8.44 -1.07 40.22
C GLU A 6 -7.44 0.05 40.39
N ALA A 7 -6.21 -0.26 40.84
CA ALA A 7 -5.14 0.73 40.97
C ALA A 7 -4.81 1.42 39.63
N LYS A 8 -4.76 0.66 38.52
CA LYS A 8 -4.51 1.22 37.18
C LYS A 8 -5.68 2.06 36.67
N ARG A 9 -6.93 1.71 37.00
CA ARG A 9 -8.11 2.53 36.69
C ARG A 9 -8.10 3.83 37.47
N GLU A 10 -7.73 3.79 38.74
CA GLU A 10 -7.66 4.96 39.63
C GLU A 10 -6.53 5.92 39.23
N GLU A 11 -5.37 5.38 38.86
CA GLU A 11 -4.24 6.13 38.30
C GLU A 11 -4.60 6.78 36.95
N ASN A 12 -5.27 6.05 36.05
CA ASN A 12 -5.77 6.60 34.80
C ASN A 12 -6.79 7.72 35.04
N MET A 13 -7.68 7.57 36.03
CA MET A 13 -8.68 8.59 36.35
C MET A 13 -8.02 9.87 36.92
N SER A 14 -7.06 9.71 37.82
CA SER A 14 -6.26 10.82 38.35
C SER A 14 -5.48 11.55 37.23
N THR A 15 -4.95 10.80 36.27
CA THR A 15 -4.24 11.35 35.11
C THR A 15 -5.19 12.10 34.18
N ILE A 16 -6.37 11.54 33.88
CA ILE A 16 -7.40 12.19 33.05
C ILE A 16 -7.85 13.53 33.67
N GLU A 17 -8.06 13.58 34.99
CA GLU A 17 -8.45 14.82 35.67
C GLU A 17 -7.34 15.89 35.64
N LYS A 18 -6.06 15.50 35.68
CA LYS A 18 -4.95 16.44 35.48
C LYS A 18 -4.93 16.96 34.04
N LEU A 19 -5.09 16.09 33.05
CA LEU A 19 -5.09 16.47 31.62
C LEU A 19 -6.21 17.47 31.29
N LYS A 20 -7.35 17.42 31.98
CA LYS A 20 -8.42 18.42 31.86
C LYS A 20 -7.95 19.86 32.05
N SER A 21 -7.04 20.11 32.99
CA SER A 21 -6.51 21.45 33.23
C SER A 21 -5.63 21.93 32.07
N PHE A 22 -4.88 21.02 31.44
CA PHE A 22 -4.00 21.33 30.31
C PHE A 22 -4.78 21.60 29.02
N LEU A 23 -6.00 21.07 28.88
CA LEU A 23 -6.91 21.43 27.78
C LEU A 23 -7.31 22.91 27.79
N LYS A 24 -7.14 23.62 28.91
CA LYS A 24 -7.44 25.06 29.02
C LYS A 24 -6.19 25.94 28.94
N SER A 25 -5.03 25.38 28.58
CA SER A 25 -3.80 26.14 28.46
C SER A 25 -3.84 27.12 27.29
N ASP A 26 -3.27 28.30 27.46
CA ASP A 26 -3.08 29.26 26.36
C ASP A 26 -2.12 28.71 25.27
N GLN A 27 -1.26 27.75 25.63
CA GLN A 27 -0.32 27.15 24.70
C GLN A 27 -0.96 26.02 23.90
N ILE A 28 -1.00 26.19 22.56
CA ILE A 28 -1.57 25.22 21.61
C ILE A 28 -0.91 23.84 21.77
N GLU A 29 0.42 23.80 21.90
CA GLU A 29 1.19 22.57 22.05
C GLU A 29 0.82 21.78 23.32
N VAL A 30 0.55 22.49 24.41
CA VAL A 30 0.13 21.87 25.68
C VAL A 30 -1.27 21.28 25.55
N ARG A 31 -2.22 22.01 24.92
CA ARG A 31 -3.56 21.50 24.64
C ARG A 31 -3.51 20.27 23.74
N ARG A 32 -2.77 20.36 22.62
CA ARG A 32 -2.59 19.25 21.68
C ARG A 32 -2.03 18.01 22.37
N LYS A 33 -0.96 18.16 23.16
CA LYS A 33 -0.35 17.02 23.86
C LYS A 33 -1.32 16.40 24.87
N ALA A 34 -2.14 17.20 25.55
CA ALA A 34 -3.18 16.71 26.44
C ALA A 34 -4.23 15.87 25.70
N VAL A 35 -4.71 16.34 24.55
CA VAL A 35 -5.64 15.60 23.66
C VAL A 35 -5.03 14.29 23.15
N THR A 36 -3.77 14.31 22.71
CA THR A 36 -3.07 13.08 22.29
C THR A 36 -2.97 12.08 23.44
N THR A 37 -2.57 12.55 24.62
CA THR A 37 -2.40 11.68 25.81
C THR A 37 -3.73 11.09 26.26
N LEU A 38 -4.83 11.85 26.20
CA LEU A 38 -6.18 11.34 26.47
C LEU A 38 -6.58 10.21 25.49
N GLY A 39 -6.21 10.35 24.22
CA GLY A 39 -6.41 9.29 23.21
C GLY A 39 -5.57 8.04 23.48
N GLU A 40 -4.29 8.21 23.85
CA GLU A 40 -3.37 7.11 24.18
C GLU A 40 -3.80 6.31 25.42
N ILE A 41 -4.46 6.96 26.38
CA ILE A 41 -5.01 6.31 27.58
C ILE A 41 -6.14 5.32 27.22
N LYS A 42 -6.84 5.53 26.09
CA LYS A 42 -7.94 4.69 25.59
C LYS A 42 -9.03 4.41 26.63
N SER A 43 -9.43 5.43 27.39
CA SER A 43 -10.45 5.34 28.43
C SER A 43 -11.71 6.14 28.07
N GLU A 44 -12.88 5.52 28.25
CA GLU A 44 -14.19 6.15 28.04
C GLU A 44 -14.37 7.43 28.88
N ASN A 45 -13.80 7.48 30.08
CA ASN A 45 -13.87 8.67 30.95
C ASN A 45 -13.21 9.91 30.32
N GLY A 46 -12.29 9.72 29.37
CA GLY A 46 -11.63 10.78 28.59
C GLY A 46 -12.47 11.30 27.41
N VAL A 47 -13.50 10.57 26.98
CA VAL A 47 -14.26 10.86 25.76
C VAL A 47 -14.96 12.22 25.84
N LYS A 48 -15.62 12.53 26.96
CA LYS A 48 -16.25 13.84 27.17
C LYS A 48 -15.28 15.02 27.00
N TYR A 49 -14.04 14.86 27.46
CA TYR A 49 -13.01 15.91 27.37
C TYR A 49 -12.47 16.04 25.95
N LEU A 50 -12.39 14.94 25.21
CA LEU A 50 -12.05 14.96 23.79
C LEU A 50 -13.19 15.56 22.94
N ILE A 51 -14.45 15.33 23.30
CA ILE A 51 -15.61 15.98 22.68
C ILE A 51 -15.57 17.50 22.93
N GLU A 52 -15.20 17.94 24.13
CA GLU A 52 -14.96 19.38 24.40
C GLU A 52 -13.85 19.93 23.48
N ALA A 53 -12.75 19.20 23.30
CA ALA A 53 -11.63 19.60 22.45
C ALA A 53 -11.95 19.65 20.94
N LEU A 54 -13.07 19.07 20.49
CA LEU A 54 -13.56 19.25 19.12
C LEU A 54 -13.90 20.72 18.81
N HIS A 55 -14.11 21.55 19.82
CA HIS A 55 -14.44 22.97 19.68
C HIS A 55 -13.24 23.89 19.92
N ASP A 56 -12.01 23.35 19.95
CA ASP A 56 -10.80 24.16 20.13
C ASP A 56 -10.64 25.18 18.99
N PRO A 57 -10.20 26.42 19.28
CA PRO A 57 -9.93 27.41 18.23
C PRO A 57 -8.86 26.94 17.24
N ASP A 58 -7.90 26.11 17.67
CA ASP A 58 -6.84 25.59 16.82
C ASP A 58 -7.26 24.35 16.03
N ALA A 59 -7.05 24.37 14.71
CA ALA A 59 -7.45 23.29 13.81
C ALA A 59 -6.68 21.98 14.03
N ILE A 60 -5.42 22.07 14.48
CA ILE A 60 -4.58 20.89 14.75
C ILE A 60 -5.08 20.21 16.03
N VAL A 61 -5.45 20.98 17.05
CA VAL A 61 -6.06 20.44 18.28
C VAL A 61 -7.38 19.74 17.96
N ARG A 62 -8.27 20.35 17.16
CA ARG A 62 -9.52 19.71 16.72
C ARG A 62 -9.27 18.40 15.98
N SER A 63 -8.37 18.40 14.99
CA SER A 63 -8.03 17.19 14.22
C SER A 63 -7.44 16.09 15.10
N THR A 64 -6.62 16.48 16.08
CA THR A 64 -6.07 15.54 17.08
C THR A 64 -7.18 14.95 17.95
N ALA A 65 -8.20 15.75 18.32
CA ALA A 65 -9.34 15.27 19.09
C ALA A 65 -10.19 14.28 18.30
N ILE A 66 -10.49 14.58 17.03
CA ILE A 66 -11.18 13.65 16.11
C ILE A 66 -10.43 12.32 16.02
N PHE A 67 -9.11 12.38 15.79
CA PHE A 67 -8.26 11.19 15.70
C PHE A 67 -8.27 10.38 17.01
N SER A 68 -8.07 11.04 18.15
CA SER A 68 -8.08 10.41 19.48
C SER A 68 -9.43 9.74 19.78
N LEU A 69 -10.55 10.37 19.44
CA LEU A 69 -11.88 9.78 19.60
C LEU A 69 -12.04 8.50 18.77
N GLY A 70 -11.53 8.49 17.54
CA GLY A 70 -11.47 7.31 16.70
C GLY A 70 -10.61 6.18 17.29
N GLU A 71 -9.49 6.50 17.95
CA GLU A 71 -8.61 5.53 18.60
C GLU A 71 -9.21 4.90 19.86
N ILE A 72 -10.07 5.63 20.57
CA ILE A 72 -10.84 5.12 21.71
C ILE A 72 -11.97 4.20 21.23
N ALA A 73 -12.52 4.47 20.04
CA ALA A 73 -13.64 3.74 19.43
C ALA A 73 -14.93 3.75 20.28
N SER A 74 -15.21 4.85 20.97
CA SER A 74 -16.44 5.02 21.77
C SER A 74 -17.62 5.47 20.91
N GLU A 75 -18.78 4.83 21.06
CA GLU A 75 -20.01 5.22 20.36
C GLU A 75 -20.52 6.62 20.78
N GLU A 76 -20.20 7.09 21.99
CA GLU A 76 -20.57 8.43 22.45
C GLU A 76 -20.00 9.53 21.55
N ALA A 77 -18.88 9.24 20.86
CA ALA A 77 -18.24 10.16 19.94
C ALA A 77 -18.94 10.27 18.58
N VAL A 78 -19.84 9.35 18.22
CA VAL A 78 -20.42 9.30 16.87
C VAL A 78 -21.17 10.57 16.54
N GLN A 79 -22.15 10.96 17.36
CA GLN A 79 -22.98 12.15 17.10
C GLN A 79 -22.15 13.45 17.07
N PRO A 80 -21.22 13.69 18.01
CA PRO A 80 -20.29 14.83 17.93
C PRO A 80 -19.39 14.85 16.69
N LEU A 81 -19.07 13.70 16.10
CA LEU A 81 -18.19 13.61 14.94
C LEU A 81 -18.92 13.81 13.60
N LEU A 82 -20.23 13.57 13.52
CA LEU A 82 -20.98 13.70 12.25
C LEU A 82 -20.87 15.09 11.59
N PRO A 83 -20.93 16.23 12.31
CA PRO A 83 -20.80 17.55 11.70
C PRO A 83 -19.46 17.75 10.97
N PHE A 84 -18.39 17.09 11.43
CA PHE A 84 -17.06 17.21 10.82
C PHE A 84 -16.97 16.53 9.45
N LEU A 85 -17.91 15.65 9.09
CA LEU A 85 -18.03 15.14 7.71
C LEU A 85 -18.45 16.21 6.70
N GLN A 86 -18.86 17.39 7.15
CA GLN A 86 -19.27 18.54 6.32
C GLN A 86 -18.42 19.79 6.61
N ASP A 87 -17.28 19.61 7.28
CA ASP A 87 -16.34 20.70 7.58
C ASP A 87 -15.80 21.31 6.27
N PRO A 88 -15.62 22.65 6.18
CA PRO A 88 -15.00 23.27 5.02
C PRO A 88 -13.61 22.69 4.67
N ASP A 89 -12.84 22.27 5.67
CA ASP A 89 -11.52 21.68 5.49
C ASP A 89 -11.59 20.18 5.15
N ALA A 90 -10.95 19.79 4.04
CA ALA A 90 -10.95 18.41 3.57
C ALA A 90 -10.24 17.45 4.54
N ASN A 91 -9.18 17.92 5.23
CA ASN A 91 -8.46 17.09 6.20
C ASN A 91 -9.34 16.77 7.42
N SER A 92 -10.11 17.75 7.89
CA SER A 92 -11.12 17.56 8.94
C SER A 92 -12.16 16.51 8.53
N ARG A 93 -12.70 16.60 7.31
CA ARG A 93 -13.67 15.62 6.77
C ARG A 93 -13.09 14.21 6.66
N SER A 94 -11.89 14.04 6.10
CA SER A 94 -11.25 12.73 5.98
C SER A 94 -10.93 12.13 7.35
N THR A 95 -10.47 12.95 8.31
CA THR A 95 -10.15 12.50 9.67
C THR A 95 -11.42 12.05 10.40
N ALA A 96 -12.53 12.77 10.24
CA ALA A 96 -13.83 12.39 10.80
C ALA A 96 -14.33 11.06 10.21
N ALA A 97 -14.23 10.88 8.89
CA ALA A 97 -14.58 9.62 8.24
C ALA A 97 -13.76 8.45 8.79
N VAL A 98 -12.43 8.61 8.91
CA VAL A 98 -11.55 7.57 9.48
C VAL A 98 -11.92 7.26 10.93
N ALA A 99 -12.18 8.28 11.76
CA ALA A 99 -12.56 8.10 13.15
C ALA A 99 -13.89 7.34 13.29
N LEU A 100 -14.92 7.72 12.52
CA LEU A 100 -16.21 7.04 12.48
C LEU A 100 -16.07 5.59 12.00
N GLY A 101 -15.21 5.35 11.01
CA GLY A 101 -14.88 4.00 10.54
C GLY A 101 -14.17 3.14 11.60
N LYS A 102 -13.31 3.74 12.44
CA LYS A 102 -12.67 3.03 13.57
C LYS A 102 -13.64 2.74 14.70
N ILE A 103 -14.58 3.65 14.98
CA ILE A 103 -15.66 3.42 15.93
C ILE A 103 -16.56 2.27 15.44
N GLY A 104 -16.81 2.19 14.12
CA GLY A 104 -17.54 1.08 13.52
C GLY A 104 -19.04 1.08 13.81
N SER A 105 -19.59 2.19 14.33
CA SER A 105 -21.01 2.27 14.69
C SER A 105 -21.91 2.48 13.48
N ILE A 106 -22.99 1.70 13.43
CA ILE A 106 -24.03 1.78 12.39
C ILE A 106 -24.72 3.16 12.33
N CYS A 107 -24.67 3.92 13.43
CA CYS A 107 -25.23 5.26 13.52
C CYS A 107 -24.57 6.28 12.57
N ALA A 108 -23.34 6.01 12.11
CA ALA A 108 -22.61 6.88 11.20
C ALA A 108 -22.92 6.63 9.71
N GLU A 109 -23.58 5.53 9.37
CA GLU A 109 -23.71 5.04 7.99
C GLU A 109 -24.37 6.05 7.06
N ASP A 110 -25.55 6.56 7.41
CA ASP A 110 -26.30 7.47 6.55
C ASP A 110 -25.55 8.78 6.28
N ALA A 111 -24.73 9.23 7.23
CA ALA A 111 -23.90 10.41 7.07
C ALA A 111 -22.71 10.10 6.14
N LEU A 112 -22.02 8.98 6.38
CA LEU A 112 -20.91 8.53 5.54
C LEU A 112 -21.35 8.28 4.09
N ILE A 113 -22.50 7.64 3.86
CA ILE A 113 -23.02 7.41 2.50
C ILE A 113 -23.24 8.74 1.76
N ARG A 114 -23.72 9.78 2.44
CA ARG A 114 -23.86 11.12 1.84
C ARG A 114 -22.51 11.73 1.49
N THR A 115 -21.50 11.55 2.35
CA THR A 115 -20.13 12.04 2.13
C THR A 115 -19.34 11.25 1.09
N LEU A 116 -19.86 10.15 0.53
CA LEU A 116 -19.25 9.53 -0.66
C LEU A 116 -19.21 10.49 -1.86
N SER A 117 -20.02 11.56 -1.84
CA SER A 117 -20.08 12.63 -2.85
C SER A 117 -19.12 13.78 -2.60
N ASP A 118 -18.17 13.64 -1.68
CA ASP A 118 -17.23 14.70 -1.35
C ASP A 118 -16.45 15.17 -2.59
N PRO A 119 -16.23 16.49 -2.79
CA PRO A 119 -15.40 16.98 -3.89
C PRO A 119 -13.95 16.45 -3.81
N ASP A 120 -13.43 16.18 -2.61
CA ASP A 120 -12.07 15.71 -2.41
C ASP A 120 -11.96 14.17 -2.56
N ALA A 121 -11.03 13.72 -3.40
CA ALA A 121 -10.84 12.29 -3.69
C ALA A 121 -10.32 11.48 -2.50
N HIS A 122 -9.50 12.08 -1.65
CA HIS A 122 -8.97 11.44 -0.45
C HIS A 122 -10.09 11.24 0.59
N VAL A 123 -10.94 12.25 0.79
CA VAL A 123 -12.13 12.12 1.66
C VAL A 123 -13.03 10.99 1.19
N ARG A 124 -13.34 10.91 -0.12
CA ARG A 124 -14.15 9.80 -0.66
C ARG A 124 -13.56 8.43 -0.35
N ALA A 125 -12.24 8.26 -0.48
CA ALA A 125 -11.56 7.00 -0.16
C ALA A 125 -11.65 6.67 1.35
N CYS A 126 -11.45 7.65 2.23
CA CYS A 126 -11.60 7.47 3.67
C CYS A 126 -13.02 7.05 4.07
N VAL A 127 -14.05 7.67 3.47
CA VAL A 127 -15.46 7.33 3.70
C VAL A 127 -15.79 5.91 3.22
N ALA A 128 -15.31 5.53 2.04
CA ALA A 128 -15.47 4.18 1.52
C ALA A 128 -14.88 3.13 2.48
N SER A 129 -13.65 3.35 2.95
CA SER A 129 -13.02 2.46 3.94
C SER A 129 -13.76 2.46 5.28
N ALA A 130 -14.30 3.62 5.71
CA ALA A 130 -15.09 3.70 6.93
C ALA A 130 -16.37 2.85 6.85
N LEU A 131 -17.11 2.93 5.74
CA LEU A 131 -18.28 2.10 5.50
C LEU A 131 -17.94 0.60 5.43
N ALA A 132 -16.82 0.25 4.79
CA ALA A 132 -16.33 -1.12 4.75
C ALA A 132 -15.97 -1.66 6.15
N LYS A 133 -15.35 -0.82 7.00
CA LYS A 133 -15.00 -1.18 8.40
C LYS A 133 -16.21 -1.31 9.30
N ILE A 134 -17.23 -0.46 9.13
CA ILE A 134 -18.52 -0.64 9.81
C ILE A 134 -19.09 -2.02 9.45
N GLY A 135 -18.96 -2.43 8.18
CA GLY A 135 -19.10 -3.83 7.77
C GLY A 135 -20.46 -4.44 8.08
N SER A 136 -21.48 -3.62 8.37
CA SER A 136 -22.78 -4.10 8.76
C SER A 136 -23.45 -4.74 7.54
N GLU A 137 -24.12 -5.88 7.75
CA GLU A 137 -24.87 -6.54 6.69
C GLU A 137 -25.83 -5.54 6.03
N LYS A 138 -26.44 -4.65 6.82
CA LYS A 138 -27.33 -3.58 6.36
C LYS A 138 -26.65 -2.60 5.40
N SER A 139 -25.45 -2.11 5.73
CA SER A 139 -24.62 -1.26 4.87
C SER A 139 -24.33 -1.95 3.53
N GLU A 140 -23.91 -3.21 3.59
CA GLU A 140 -23.68 -3.99 2.38
C GLU A 140 -24.96 -4.09 1.54
N LYS A 141 -26.10 -4.42 2.15
CA LYS A 141 -27.39 -4.51 1.43
C LYS A 141 -27.75 -3.19 0.77
N LEU A 142 -27.52 -2.07 1.46
CA LEU A 142 -27.83 -0.73 0.99
C LEU A 142 -26.91 -0.30 -0.16
N LEU A 143 -25.59 -0.47 -0.01
CA LEU A 143 -24.63 -0.15 -1.07
C LEU A 143 -24.86 -0.99 -2.33
N VAL A 144 -25.13 -2.29 -2.16
CA VAL A 144 -25.51 -3.15 -3.30
C VAL A 144 -26.80 -2.67 -3.94
N LYS A 145 -27.79 -2.22 -3.15
CA LYS A 145 -29.02 -1.65 -3.69
C LYS A 145 -28.75 -0.34 -4.44
N ILE A 146 -27.90 0.55 -3.93
CA ILE A 146 -27.51 1.80 -4.61
C ILE A 146 -26.85 1.47 -5.94
N LEU A 147 -25.87 0.54 -5.94
CA LEU A 147 -25.21 0.08 -7.16
C LEU A 147 -26.21 -0.44 -8.21
N GLN A 148 -27.26 -1.15 -7.79
CA GLN A 148 -28.22 -1.77 -8.71
C GLN A 148 -29.35 -0.85 -9.17
N THR A 149 -29.72 0.16 -8.38
CA THR A 149 -30.98 0.90 -8.58
C THR A 149 -30.83 2.41 -8.69
N ALA A 150 -29.66 2.98 -8.37
CA ALA A 150 -29.45 4.41 -8.49
C ALA A 150 -29.39 4.83 -9.96
N HIS A 151 -30.17 5.85 -10.31
CA HIS A 151 -30.13 6.47 -11.65
C HIS A 151 -28.82 7.23 -11.89
N ASP A 152 -28.29 7.88 -10.85
CA ASP A 152 -27.05 8.64 -10.91
C ASP A 152 -25.82 7.70 -11.00
N PRO A 153 -25.02 7.74 -12.08
CA PRO A 153 -23.81 6.93 -12.21
C PRO A 153 -22.77 7.21 -11.13
N ASP A 154 -22.72 8.44 -10.61
CA ASP A 154 -21.77 8.79 -9.56
C ASP A 154 -22.11 8.06 -8.25
N ALA A 155 -23.40 7.98 -7.89
CA ALA A 155 -23.87 7.15 -6.79
C ALA A 155 -23.50 5.66 -6.95
N ARG A 156 -23.62 5.10 -8.16
CA ARG A 156 -23.25 3.70 -8.44
C ARG A 156 -21.74 3.48 -8.29
N ARG A 157 -20.92 4.35 -8.87
CA ARG A 157 -19.45 4.33 -8.75
C ARG A 157 -18.98 4.41 -7.29
N LYS A 158 -19.60 5.28 -6.50
CA LYS A 158 -19.34 5.41 -5.05
C LYS A 158 -19.66 4.12 -4.31
N ALA A 159 -20.79 3.49 -4.64
CA ALA A 159 -21.15 2.21 -4.06
C ALA A 159 -20.11 1.13 -4.38
N ILE A 160 -19.65 1.02 -5.64
CA ILE A 160 -18.54 0.11 -5.99
C ILE A 160 -17.30 0.41 -5.14
N THR A 161 -16.92 1.69 -5.01
CA THR A 161 -15.73 2.09 -4.27
C THR A 161 -15.80 1.68 -2.79
N ALA A 162 -16.94 1.88 -2.12
CA ALA A 162 -17.16 1.44 -0.75
C ALA A 162 -17.18 -0.09 -0.60
N LEU A 163 -17.61 -0.79 -1.65
CA LEU A 163 -17.72 -2.26 -1.65
C LEU A 163 -16.41 -2.99 -1.97
N ARG A 164 -15.36 -2.31 -2.47
CA ARG A 164 -14.08 -2.92 -2.88
C ARG A 164 -13.39 -3.73 -1.78
N GLU A 165 -13.50 -3.27 -0.53
CA GLU A 165 -12.89 -3.96 0.62
C GLU A 165 -13.81 -5.06 1.20
N VAL A 166 -15.06 -5.17 0.73
CA VAL A 166 -16.05 -6.12 1.24
C VAL A 166 -16.04 -7.42 0.42
N ARG A 167 -15.55 -8.50 1.03
CA ARG A 167 -15.32 -9.79 0.37
C ARG A 167 -16.49 -10.78 0.55
N THR A 168 -17.68 -10.40 0.12
CA THR A 168 -18.87 -11.28 0.16
C THR A 168 -19.39 -11.65 -1.23
N ASP A 169 -20.05 -12.80 -1.35
CA ASP A 169 -20.61 -13.28 -2.64
C ASP A 169 -21.72 -12.38 -3.19
N ARG A 170 -22.41 -11.63 -2.31
CA ARG A 170 -23.38 -10.62 -2.72
C ARG A 170 -22.67 -9.48 -3.44
N VAL A 171 -21.60 -8.96 -2.86
CA VAL A 171 -20.81 -7.87 -3.43
C VAL A 171 -20.13 -8.32 -4.71
N ARG A 172 -19.51 -9.51 -4.72
CA ARG A 172 -18.92 -10.13 -5.92
C ARG A 172 -19.90 -10.12 -7.09
N ARG A 173 -21.12 -10.63 -6.88
CA ARG A 173 -22.17 -10.64 -7.92
C ARG A 173 -22.61 -9.25 -8.35
N ALA A 174 -22.71 -8.31 -7.41
CA ALA A 174 -23.10 -6.94 -7.72
C ALA A 174 -22.03 -6.22 -8.57
N VAL A 175 -20.75 -6.38 -8.23
CA VAL A 175 -19.63 -5.82 -9.00
C VAL A 175 -19.52 -6.46 -10.38
N LEU A 176 -19.71 -7.78 -10.50
CA LEU A 176 -19.77 -8.47 -11.80
C LEU A 176 -20.91 -7.94 -12.69
N HIS A 177 -22.06 -7.64 -12.11
CA HIS A 177 -23.17 -7.04 -12.85
C HIS A 177 -22.84 -5.60 -13.29
N ALA A 178 -22.15 -4.83 -12.45
CA ALA A 178 -21.75 -3.46 -12.74
C ALA A 178 -20.72 -3.31 -13.89
N LEU A 179 -20.03 -4.38 -14.29
CA LEU A 179 -19.26 -4.40 -15.54
C LEU A 179 -20.14 -4.23 -16.79
N GLN A 180 -21.46 -4.44 -16.69
CA GLN A 180 -22.42 -4.29 -17.77
C GLN A 180 -23.30 -3.04 -17.58
N ASP A 181 -22.87 -2.12 -16.73
CA ASP A 181 -23.57 -0.86 -16.48
C ASP A 181 -23.65 -0.01 -17.75
N ASP A 182 -24.72 0.77 -17.88
CA ASP A 182 -24.95 1.65 -19.03
C ASP A 182 -23.93 2.79 -19.09
N ASP A 183 -23.45 3.24 -17.94
CA ASP A 183 -22.44 4.29 -17.82
C ASP A 183 -21.02 3.74 -17.81
N GLU A 184 -20.17 4.28 -18.69
CA GLU A 184 -18.77 3.85 -18.83
C GLU A 184 -17.96 4.08 -17.55
N SER A 185 -18.21 5.17 -16.82
CA SER A 185 -17.45 5.47 -15.60
C SER A 185 -17.73 4.45 -14.49
N VAL A 186 -18.93 3.85 -14.49
CA VAL A 186 -19.30 2.76 -13.59
C VAL A 186 -18.63 1.46 -14.02
N ARG A 187 -18.64 1.12 -15.32
CA ARG A 187 -17.91 -0.05 -15.85
C ARG A 187 -16.41 0.02 -15.56
N ASN A 188 -15.80 1.20 -15.75
CA ASN A 188 -14.41 1.47 -15.40
C ASN A 188 -14.12 1.19 -13.92
N CYS A 189 -14.97 1.70 -13.01
CA CYS A 189 -14.82 1.46 -11.58
C CYS A 189 -15.02 -0.01 -11.21
N ALA A 190 -15.98 -0.69 -11.86
CA ALA A 190 -16.21 -2.12 -11.69
C ALA A 190 -14.99 -2.94 -12.13
N ALA A 191 -14.31 -2.58 -13.24
CA ALA A 191 -13.10 -3.25 -13.69
C ALA A 191 -11.96 -3.14 -12.65
N VAL A 192 -11.73 -1.96 -12.09
CA VAL A 192 -10.75 -1.78 -11.00
C VAL A 192 -11.10 -2.67 -9.80
N ALA A 193 -12.36 -2.65 -9.37
CA ALA A 193 -12.82 -3.46 -8.24
C ALA A 193 -12.64 -4.96 -8.49
N VAL A 194 -12.95 -5.43 -9.71
CA VAL A 194 -12.74 -6.84 -10.12
C VAL A 194 -11.28 -7.26 -9.99
N GLY A 195 -10.34 -6.42 -10.44
CA GLY A 195 -8.91 -6.68 -10.33
C GLY A 195 -8.46 -6.83 -8.88
N GLU A 196 -8.79 -5.85 -8.04
CA GLU A 196 -8.37 -5.84 -6.62
C GLU A 196 -9.01 -6.92 -5.77
N MET A 197 -10.25 -7.27 -6.10
CA MET A 197 -10.99 -8.33 -5.43
C MET A 197 -10.62 -9.73 -5.96
N GLY A 198 -9.89 -9.83 -7.07
CA GLY A 198 -9.50 -11.09 -7.68
C GLY A 198 -10.70 -11.89 -8.21
N ILE A 199 -11.67 -11.23 -8.85
CA ILE A 199 -12.88 -11.88 -9.37
C ILE A 199 -12.58 -12.52 -10.73
N THR A 200 -12.11 -13.76 -10.71
CA THR A 200 -11.68 -14.49 -11.92
C THR A 200 -12.83 -14.79 -12.87
N GLU A 201 -14.07 -14.89 -12.37
CA GLU A 201 -15.27 -15.12 -13.19
C GLU A 201 -15.57 -13.97 -14.15
N ALA A 202 -14.96 -12.80 -13.94
CA ALA A 202 -15.10 -11.64 -14.81
C ALA A 202 -14.33 -11.77 -16.14
N GLU A 203 -13.42 -12.75 -16.27
CA GLU A 203 -12.49 -12.88 -17.41
C GLU A 203 -13.19 -12.73 -18.77
N THR A 204 -14.20 -13.56 -19.05
CA THR A 204 -14.91 -13.53 -20.34
C THR A 204 -15.56 -12.16 -20.61
N LEU A 205 -16.08 -11.52 -19.57
CA LEU A 205 -16.74 -10.23 -19.69
C LEU A 205 -15.73 -9.10 -19.92
N LEU A 206 -14.61 -9.10 -19.17
CA LEU A 206 -13.51 -8.16 -19.35
C LEU A 206 -12.92 -8.23 -20.76
N LEU A 207 -12.67 -9.44 -21.28
CA LEU A 207 -12.17 -9.64 -22.64
C LEU A 207 -13.13 -9.09 -23.70
N ARG A 208 -14.44 -9.30 -23.50
CA ARG A 208 -15.46 -8.76 -24.40
C ARG A 208 -15.50 -7.23 -24.38
N LEU A 209 -15.35 -6.62 -23.20
CA LEU A 209 -15.42 -5.16 -23.02
C LEU A 209 -14.16 -4.45 -23.51
N LEU A 210 -12.98 -5.03 -23.30
CA LEU A 210 -11.68 -4.42 -23.62
C LEU A 210 -11.63 -3.67 -24.97
N PRO A 211 -12.04 -4.24 -26.12
CA PRO A 211 -11.98 -3.53 -27.40
C PRO A 211 -13.05 -2.44 -27.58
N GLN A 212 -14.09 -2.39 -26.76
CA GLN A 212 -15.26 -1.52 -26.91
C GLN A 212 -15.17 -0.21 -26.11
N GLU A 213 -14.28 -0.15 -25.13
CA GLU A 213 -14.21 0.94 -24.16
C GLU A 213 -13.18 2.03 -24.53
N SER A 214 -13.27 3.19 -23.86
CA SER A 214 -12.26 4.24 -24.00
C SER A 214 -10.89 3.82 -23.44
N PRO A 215 -9.78 4.50 -23.82
CA PRO A 215 -8.44 4.19 -23.32
C PRO A 215 -8.32 4.16 -21.79
N ASP A 216 -9.04 5.01 -21.08
CA ASP A 216 -9.00 5.06 -19.61
C ASP A 216 -9.64 3.80 -19.00
N THR A 217 -10.77 3.37 -19.54
CA THR A 217 -11.44 2.13 -19.11
C THR A 217 -10.65 0.89 -19.56
N GLN A 218 -10.01 0.93 -20.73
CA GLN A 218 -9.12 -0.13 -21.20
C GLN A 218 -7.95 -0.35 -20.24
N ILE A 219 -7.34 0.72 -19.71
CA ILE A 219 -6.29 0.63 -18.68
C ILE A 219 -6.81 -0.16 -17.46
N SER A 220 -8.00 0.16 -16.96
CA SER A 220 -8.60 -0.54 -15.82
C SER A 220 -8.93 -2.01 -16.12
N ILE A 221 -9.40 -2.31 -17.34
CA ILE A 221 -9.66 -3.69 -17.76
C ILE A 221 -8.35 -4.49 -17.87
N LEU A 222 -7.32 -3.92 -18.48
CA LEU A 222 -6.00 -4.54 -18.55
C LEU A 222 -5.43 -4.80 -17.15
N PHE A 223 -5.53 -3.81 -16.26
CA PHE A 223 -5.16 -3.97 -14.84
C PHE A 223 -5.87 -5.18 -14.23
N ALA A 224 -7.20 -5.27 -14.40
CA ALA A 224 -8.00 -6.36 -13.86
C ALA A 224 -7.58 -7.73 -14.41
N LEU A 225 -7.39 -7.85 -15.73
CA LEU A 225 -6.93 -9.08 -16.39
C LEU A 225 -5.55 -9.53 -15.87
N GLY A 226 -4.66 -8.58 -15.59
CA GLY A 226 -3.36 -8.83 -14.97
C GLY A 226 -3.47 -9.36 -13.54
N GLU A 227 -4.27 -8.70 -12.69
CA GLU A 227 -4.46 -9.08 -11.28
C GLU A 227 -5.14 -10.46 -11.13
N ILE A 228 -6.15 -10.75 -11.94
CA ILE A 228 -6.81 -12.07 -11.95
C ILE A 228 -5.98 -13.17 -12.63
N ARG A 229 -4.83 -12.80 -13.22
CA ARG A 229 -3.91 -13.66 -13.96
C ARG A 229 -4.55 -14.43 -15.11
N SER A 230 -5.31 -13.70 -15.92
CA SER A 230 -5.98 -14.28 -17.09
C SER A 230 -4.96 -14.66 -18.17
N GLU A 231 -4.64 -15.95 -18.29
CA GLU A 231 -3.80 -16.46 -19.38
C GLU A 231 -4.50 -16.35 -20.74
N ALA A 232 -5.83 -16.51 -20.76
CA ALA A 232 -6.64 -16.34 -21.97
C ALA A 232 -6.61 -14.90 -22.53
N ALA A 233 -6.24 -13.92 -21.70
CA ALA A 233 -6.12 -12.53 -22.11
C ALA A 233 -4.84 -12.21 -22.89
N VAL A 234 -3.80 -13.05 -22.83
CA VAL A 234 -2.47 -12.71 -23.33
C VAL A 234 -2.53 -12.25 -24.79
N ASP A 235 -3.16 -13.03 -25.67
CA ASP A 235 -3.26 -12.69 -27.10
C ASP A 235 -4.04 -11.38 -27.36
N GLN A 236 -5.02 -11.08 -26.52
CA GLN A 236 -5.82 -9.85 -26.63
C GLN A 236 -5.12 -8.63 -26.05
N ILE A 237 -4.14 -8.81 -25.16
CA ILE A 237 -3.35 -7.73 -24.56
C ILE A 237 -2.23 -7.29 -25.53
N ILE A 238 -1.65 -8.20 -26.32
CA ILE A 238 -0.50 -7.92 -27.21
C ILE A 238 -0.71 -6.68 -28.11
N PRO A 239 -1.87 -6.50 -28.80
CA PRO A 239 -2.09 -5.32 -29.65
C PRO A 239 -1.96 -3.98 -28.90
N PHE A 240 -2.26 -3.96 -27.60
CA PHE A 240 -2.20 -2.75 -26.78
C PHE A 240 -0.76 -2.35 -26.41
N VAL A 241 0.20 -3.28 -26.44
CA VAL A 241 1.60 -2.98 -26.10
C VAL A 241 2.24 -2.02 -27.11
N ARG A 242 1.75 -1.99 -28.35
CA ARG A 242 2.22 -1.08 -29.41
C ARG A 242 1.29 0.11 -29.61
N ASN A 243 0.40 0.38 -28.66
CA ASN A 243 -0.55 1.49 -28.77
C ASN A 243 0.17 2.86 -28.73
N ALA A 244 -0.34 3.83 -29.49
CA ALA A 244 0.18 5.20 -29.48
C ALA A 244 0.02 5.90 -28.12
N HIS A 245 -1.01 5.53 -27.35
CA HIS A 245 -1.22 5.98 -25.99
C HIS A 245 -0.25 5.27 -25.04
N PHE A 246 0.80 5.97 -24.62
CA PHE A 246 1.87 5.41 -23.79
C PHE A 246 1.36 4.77 -22.48
N ASN A 247 0.43 5.41 -21.78
CA ASN A 247 -0.12 4.87 -20.52
C ASN A 247 -0.85 3.53 -20.74
N LEU A 248 -1.57 3.40 -21.85
CA LEU A 248 -2.28 2.18 -22.21
C LEU A 248 -1.30 1.07 -22.59
N ALA A 249 -0.27 1.41 -23.37
CA ALA A 249 0.81 0.48 -23.72
C ALA A 249 1.61 0.01 -22.49
N GLN A 250 1.93 0.93 -21.57
CA GLN A 250 2.57 0.63 -20.30
C GLN A 250 1.71 -0.32 -19.46
N GLN A 251 0.41 -0.05 -19.35
CA GLN A 251 -0.49 -0.91 -18.59
C GLN A 251 -0.59 -2.31 -19.22
N ALA A 252 -0.62 -2.43 -20.54
CA ALA A 252 -0.61 -3.72 -21.23
C ALA A 252 0.63 -4.54 -20.88
N VAL A 253 1.82 -3.92 -20.91
CA VAL A 253 3.09 -4.55 -20.51
C VAL A 253 3.06 -4.99 -19.04
N ALA A 254 2.61 -4.12 -18.14
CA ALA A 254 2.49 -4.44 -16.71
C ALA A 254 1.54 -5.63 -16.48
N SER A 255 0.40 -5.66 -17.20
CA SER A 255 -0.57 -6.75 -17.12
C SER A 255 0.01 -8.09 -17.56
N LEU A 256 0.78 -8.13 -18.65
CA LEU A 256 1.51 -9.34 -19.07
C LEU A 256 2.47 -9.83 -17.98
N GLY A 257 3.19 -8.93 -17.33
CA GLY A 257 4.06 -9.26 -16.20
C GLY A 257 3.29 -9.88 -15.03
N LYS A 258 2.10 -9.34 -14.71
CA LYS A 258 1.26 -9.82 -13.61
C LYS A 258 0.55 -11.15 -13.88
N ILE A 259 0.32 -11.53 -15.13
CA ILE A 259 -0.28 -12.83 -15.51
C ILE A 259 0.63 -13.99 -15.11
N ARG A 260 1.96 -13.84 -15.27
CA ARG A 260 2.98 -14.84 -14.91
C ARG A 260 2.88 -16.17 -15.66
N SER A 261 2.22 -16.21 -16.82
CA SER A 261 2.20 -17.40 -17.68
C SER A 261 3.45 -17.48 -18.54
N ASP A 262 3.79 -18.69 -18.99
CA ASP A 262 4.89 -18.92 -19.93
C ASP A 262 4.71 -18.09 -21.21
N GLN A 263 3.48 -18.09 -21.76
CA GLN A 263 3.15 -17.32 -22.95
C GLN A 263 3.39 -15.81 -22.73
N ALA A 264 2.87 -15.23 -21.65
CA ALA A 264 3.05 -13.81 -21.37
C ALA A 264 4.54 -13.42 -21.24
N VAL A 265 5.34 -14.28 -20.62
CA VAL A 265 6.78 -14.06 -20.45
C VAL A 265 7.50 -14.17 -21.79
N GLN A 266 7.17 -15.14 -22.64
CA GLN A 266 7.75 -15.24 -23.99
C GLN A 266 7.44 -14.01 -24.84
N GLU A 267 6.21 -13.50 -24.77
CA GLU A 267 5.84 -12.26 -25.48
C GLU A 267 6.61 -11.05 -24.96
N LEU A 268 6.75 -10.88 -23.65
CA LEU A 268 7.59 -9.83 -23.06
C LEU A 268 9.06 -9.93 -23.51
N ILE A 269 9.59 -11.16 -23.64
CA ILE A 269 10.95 -11.37 -24.15
C ILE A 269 11.07 -10.94 -25.61
N SER A 270 10.10 -11.30 -26.47
CA SER A 270 10.07 -10.86 -27.87
C SER A 270 9.98 -9.33 -27.99
N LEU A 271 9.22 -8.69 -27.09
CA LEU A 271 9.07 -7.25 -27.07
C LEU A 271 10.37 -6.50 -26.72
N LEU A 272 11.29 -7.08 -25.95
CA LEU A 272 12.60 -6.46 -25.68
C LEU A 272 13.39 -6.14 -26.96
N GLU A 273 13.17 -6.89 -28.05
CA GLU A 273 13.88 -6.72 -29.32
C GLU A 273 13.20 -5.71 -30.25
N THR A 274 11.90 -5.46 -30.05
CA THR A 274 11.07 -4.69 -31.00
C THR A 274 10.48 -3.41 -30.41
N ALA A 275 10.50 -3.25 -29.09
CA ALA A 275 9.88 -2.13 -28.41
C ALA A 275 10.73 -0.84 -28.50
N PRO A 276 10.09 0.34 -28.45
CA PRO A 276 10.80 1.61 -28.40
C PRO A 276 11.61 1.73 -27.09
N PRO A 277 12.73 2.48 -27.07
CA PRO A 277 13.60 2.60 -25.88
C PRO A 277 12.87 2.97 -24.59
N LYS A 278 11.88 3.89 -24.69
CA LYS A 278 11.04 4.30 -23.55
C LYS A 278 10.22 3.16 -22.93
N MET A 279 9.94 2.10 -23.69
CA MET A 279 9.17 0.94 -23.23
C MET A 279 10.06 -0.18 -22.69
N THR A 280 11.34 -0.24 -23.08
CA THR A 280 12.28 -1.27 -22.65
C THR A 280 12.36 -1.39 -21.13
N TRP A 281 12.40 -0.27 -20.43
CA TRP A 281 12.40 -0.25 -18.96
C TRP A 281 11.16 -0.94 -18.36
N HIS A 282 9.96 -0.64 -18.88
CA HIS A 282 8.71 -1.26 -18.44
C HIS A 282 8.65 -2.76 -18.72
N ILE A 283 9.21 -3.19 -19.85
CA ILE A 283 9.27 -4.62 -20.20
C ILE A 283 10.21 -5.36 -19.25
N VAL A 284 11.37 -4.78 -18.94
CA VAL A 284 12.32 -5.33 -17.95
C VAL A 284 11.67 -5.42 -16.57
N GLU A 285 10.91 -4.40 -16.17
CA GLU A 285 10.17 -4.40 -14.92
C GLU A 285 9.10 -5.51 -14.90
N ALA A 286 8.28 -5.61 -15.95
CA ALA A 286 7.26 -6.65 -16.09
C ALA A 286 7.86 -8.07 -16.08
N LEU A 287 9.01 -8.28 -16.73
CA LEU A 287 9.75 -9.54 -16.69
C LEU A 287 10.22 -9.88 -15.27
N GLY A 288 10.71 -8.90 -14.51
CA GLY A 288 11.06 -9.08 -13.10
C GLY A 288 9.84 -9.42 -12.23
N GLU A 289 8.75 -8.66 -12.38
CA GLU A 289 7.51 -8.84 -11.63
C GLU A 289 6.77 -10.15 -11.94
N SER A 290 7.02 -10.71 -13.13
CA SER A 290 6.53 -12.04 -13.49
C SER A 290 7.03 -13.12 -12.53
N ARG A 291 8.22 -12.91 -11.93
CA ARG A 291 8.95 -13.90 -11.11
C ARG A 291 9.09 -15.26 -11.79
N HIS A 292 9.05 -15.25 -13.13
CA HIS A 292 9.10 -16.44 -13.95
C HIS A 292 10.55 -16.86 -14.21
N ALA A 293 10.84 -18.16 -14.22
CA ALA A 293 12.22 -18.64 -14.40
C ALA A 293 12.79 -18.23 -15.78
N ASN A 294 11.95 -18.26 -16.81
CA ASN A 294 12.31 -17.89 -18.19
C ASN A 294 12.64 -16.40 -18.36
N ALA A 295 12.27 -15.54 -17.41
CA ALA A 295 12.66 -14.13 -17.42
C ALA A 295 14.13 -13.91 -16.99
N LEU A 296 14.77 -14.87 -16.32
CA LEU A 296 16.13 -14.69 -15.79
C LEU A 296 17.19 -14.53 -16.89
N PRO A 297 17.30 -15.40 -17.90
CA PRO A 297 18.33 -15.25 -18.94
C PRO A 297 18.33 -13.88 -19.65
N PRO A 298 17.19 -13.33 -20.11
CA PRO A 298 17.19 -12.00 -20.74
C PRO A 298 17.51 -10.88 -19.75
N LEU A 299 17.06 -10.95 -18.49
CA LEU A 299 17.44 -9.97 -17.47
C LEU A 299 18.94 -9.99 -17.21
N ILE A 300 19.54 -11.18 -17.05
CA ILE A 300 20.99 -11.33 -16.86
C ILE A 300 21.73 -10.71 -18.05
N ARG A 301 21.29 -10.94 -19.29
CA ARG A 301 21.89 -10.34 -20.50
C ARG A 301 21.89 -8.81 -20.46
N LEU A 302 20.82 -8.20 -19.94
CA LEU A 302 20.66 -6.74 -19.88
C LEU A 302 21.40 -6.07 -18.71
N ARG A 303 22.09 -6.81 -17.84
CA ARG A 303 22.84 -6.23 -16.71
C ARG A 303 23.92 -5.23 -17.11
N THR A 304 24.42 -5.30 -18.34
CA THR A 304 25.46 -4.40 -18.89
C THR A 304 24.87 -3.40 -19.89
N HIS A 305 23.57 -3.14 -19.85
CA HIS A 305 22.92 -2.20 -20.75
C HIS A 305 23.49 -0.78 -20.58
N PRO A 306 23.66 0.02 -21.65
CA PRO A 306 24.21 1.37 -21.55
C PRO A 306 23.38 2.30 -20.65
N GLU A 307 22.05 2.18 -20.71
CA GLU A 307 21.14 2.99 -19.88
C GLU A 307 21.09 2.50 -18.43
N VAL A 308 21.27 3.44 -17.50
CA VAL A 308 21.28 3.20 -16.05
C VAL A 308 19.93 2.68 -15.56
N ASP A 309 18.82 3.26 -16.05
CA ASP A 309 17.46 2.90 -15.63
C ASP A 309 17.15 1.43 -15.92
N ILE A 310 17.65 0.90 -17.04
CA ILE A 310 17.52 -0.51 -17.40
C ILE A 310 18.37 -1.37 -16.46
N ARG A 311 19.62 -1.00 -16.19
CA ARG A 311 20.48 -1.79 -15.27
C ARG A 311 19.92 -1.83 -13.86
N TRP A 312 19.42 -0.71 -13.33
CA TRP A 312 18.74 -0.69 -12.03
C TRP A 312 17.51 -1.61 -12.02
N SER A 313 16.69 -1.55 -13.09
CA SER A 313 15.49 -2.39 -13.22
C SER A 313 15.84 -3.89 -13.29
N VAL A 314 16.92 -4.24 -14.01
CA VAL A 314 17.49 -5.60 -14.03
C VAL A 314 17.90 -6.04 -12.63
N ALA A 315 18.65 -5.22 -11.89
CA ALA A 315 19.07 -5.56 -10.53
C ALA A 315 17.87 -5.85 -9.63
N ARG A 316 16.84 -4.99 -9.67
CA ARG A 316 15.58 -5.21 -8.94
C ARG A 316 14.90 -6.50 -9.37
N GLY A 317 14.71 -6.70 -10.67
CA GLY A 317 14.03 -7.85 -11.24
C GLY A 317 14.68 -9.19 -10.87
N LEU A 318 16.01 -9.26 -10.91
CA LEU A 318 16.77 -10.45 -10.49
C LEU A 318 16.59 -10.78 -9.00
N GLY A 319 16.31 -9.79 -8.15
CA GLY A 319 16.03 -9.98 -6.73
C GLY A 319 14.60 -10.38 -6.37
N LEU A 320 13.64 -10.29 -7.31
CA LEU A 320 12.21 -10.57 -7.05
C LEU A 320 11.87 -12.06 -6.98
N ARG A 321 12.75 -12.92 -7.50
CA ARG A 321 12.62 -14.38 -7.45
C ARG A 321 13.89 -14.99 -6.86
N PRO A 322 13.81 -15.78 -5.77
CA PRO A 322 14.94 -16.56 -5.29
C PRO A 322 15.45 -17.52 -6.37
N SER A 323 16.65 -17.25 -6.91
CA SER A 323 17.32 -18.10 -7.89
C SER A 323 18.83 -17.99 -7.76
N LYS A 324 19.51 -19.14 -7.64
CA LYS A 324 20.98 -19.17 -7.57
C LYS A 324 21.63 -18.63 -8.85
N GLN A 325 20.93 -18.70 -9.99
CA GLN A 325 21.40 -18.12 -11.25
C GLN A 325 21.48 -16.58 -11.22
N ALA A 326 20.73 -15.93 -10.34
CA ALA A 326 20.73 -14.47 -10.20
C ALA A 326 21.83 -13.97 -9.26
N LEU A 327 22.46 -14.86 -8.47
CA LEU A 327 23.45 -14.50 -7.45
C LEU A 327 24.70 -13.85 -8.06
N ASP A 328 25.42 -14.56 -8.92
CA ASP A 328 26.67 -14.06 -9.51
C ASP A 328 26.45 -12.80 -10.37
N PRO A 329 25.38 -12.70 -11.19
CA PRO A 329 25.04 -11.47 -11.89
C PRO A 329 24.85 -10.27 -10.95
N LEU A 330 24.12 -10.45 -9.83
CA LEU A 330 23.92 -9.37 -8.86
C LEU A 330 25.21 -9.01 -8.10
N ILE A 331 26.06 -10.00 -7.78
CA ILE A 331 27.38 -9.74 -7.19
C ILE A 331 28.21 -8.87 -8.14
N ALA A 332 28.20 -9.16 -9.45
CA ALA A 332 28.90 -8.33 -10.43
C ALA A 332 28.36 -6.88 -10.48
N MET A 333 27.05 -6.70 -10.33
CA MET A 333 26.40 -5.38 -10.32
C MET A 333 26.70 -4.55 -9.06
N LEU A 334 27.28 -5.13 -8.00
CA LEU A 334 27.84 -4.36 -6.87
C LEU A 334 29.02 -3.48 -7.28
N GLN A 335 29.59 -3.70 -8.46
CA GLN A 335 30.69 -2.91 -9.04
C GLN A 335 30.21 -2.02 -10.20
N ASP A 336 28.90 -1.84 -10.38
CA ASP A 336 28.36 -0.95 -11.42
C ASP A 336 28.88 0.48 -11.23
N PRO A 337 29.22 1.22 -12.31
CA PRO A 337 29.65 2.61 -12.18
C PRO A 337 28.62 3.51 -11.48
N ASP A 338 27.34 3.19 -11.61
CA ASP A 338 26.25 3.97 -11.01
C ASP A 338 25.93 3.53 -9.56
N GLU A 339 25.87 4.49 -8.63
CA GLU A 339 25.60 4.22 -7.21
C GLU A 339 24.21 3.62 -6.97
N HIS A 340 23.21 4.06 -7.74
CA HIS A 340 21.85 3.55 -7.58
C HIS A 340 21.83 2.06 -7.95
N VAL A 341 22.42 1.66 -9.08
CA VAL A 341 22.49 0.25 -9.48
C VAL A 341 23.16 -0.60 -8.40
N ARG A 342 24.29 -0.15 -7.84
CA ARG A 342 24.97 -0.86 -6.74
C ARG A 342 24.09 -1.01 -5.49
N THR A 343 23.34 0.03 -5.15
CA THR A 343 22.42 0.04 -4.01
C THR A 343 21.37 -1.05 -4.14
N ILE A 344 20.70 -1.14 -5.30
CA ILE A 344 19.69 -2.17 -5.53
C ILE A 344 20.26 -3.55 -5.71
N ALA A 345 21.46 -3.68 -6.29
CA ALA A 345 22.14 -4.96 -6.32
C ALA A 345 22.34 -5.50 -4.90
N ALA A 346 22.79 -4.65 -3.96
CA ALA A 346 22.95 -5.03 -2.55
C ALA A 346 21.60 -5.41 -1.90
N THR A 347 20.56 -4.60 -2.05
CA THR A 347 19.21 -4.92 -1.53
C THR A 347 18.68 -6.24 -2.11
N SER A 348 18.88 -6.46 -3.41
CA SER A 348 18.40 -7.62 -4.15
C SER A 348 19.12 -8.91 -3.72
N LEU A 349 20.42 -8.84 -3.42
CA LEU A 349 21.16 -9.96 -2.82
C LEU A 349 20.62 -10.35 -1.44
N GLY A 350 20.27 -9.37 -0.61
CA GLY A 350 19.59 -9.61 0.67
C GLY A 350 18.20 -10.25 0.48
N ASN A 351 17.48 -9.88 -0.59
CA ASN A 351 16.19 -10.49 -0.94
C ASN A 351 16.31 -11.91 -1.46
N LEU A 352 17.39 -12.25 -2.18
CA LEU A 352 17.64 -13.61 -2.65
C LEU A 352 17.86 -14.60 -1.51
N GLY A 353 18.49 -14.15 -0.41
CA GLY A 353 18.65 -14.96 0.80
C GLY A 353 19.79 -15.97 0.76
N PHE A 354 20.69 -15.92 -0.23
CA PHE A 354 21.83 -16.84 -0.34
C PHE A 354 23.03 -16.36 0.51
N PRO A 355 23.52 -17.17 1.48
CA PRO A 355 24.68 -16.81 2.31
C PRO A 355 25.96 -16.50 1.52
N GLU A 356 26.10 -17.04 0.31
CA GLU A 356 27.23 -16.74 -0.59
C GLU A 356 27.36 -15.25 -0.94
N ALA A 357 26.28 -14.46 -0.79
CA ALA A 357 26.32 -13.01 -0.98
C ALA A 357 27.04 -12.24 0.15
N ILE A 358 27.30 -12.87 1.30
CA ILE A 358 27.82 -12.17 2.49
C ILE A 358 29.21 -11.59 2.24
N GLU A 359 30.16 -12.37 1.71
CA GLU A 359 31.53 -11.89 1.48
C GLU A 359 31.60 -10.73 0.46
N PRO A 360 30.89 -10.79 -0.68
CA PRO A 360 30.73 -9.63 -1.56
C PRO A 360 30.16 -8.39 -0.86
N LEU A 361 29.13 -8.55 -0.03
CA LEU A 361 28.50 -7.43 0.69
C LEU A 361 29.43 -6.85 1.76
N LEU A 362 30.23 -7.68 2.45
CA LEU A 362 31.25 -7.21 3.39
C LEU A 362 32.33 -6.38 2.68
N THR A 363 32.71 -6.77 1.47
CA THR A 363 33.66 -6.03 0.64
C THR A 363 33.11 -4.64 0.29
N VAL A 364 31.83 -4.55 -0.06
CA VAL A 364 31.13 -3.29 -0.32
C VAL A 364 31.15 -2.36 0.90
N LEU A 365 30.91 -2.88 2.10
CA LEU A 365 30.96 -2.07 3.33
C LEU A 365 32.32 -1.41 3.58
N GLN A 366 33.41 -2.06 3.17
CA GLN A 366 34.76 -1.55 3.33
C GLN A 366 35.13 -0.52 2.26
N GLN A 367 34.74 -0.76 1.01
CA GLN A 367 35.24 -0.02 -0.15
C GLN A 367 34.34 1.13 -0.61
N GLN A 368 33.04 1.07 -0.31
CA GLN A 368 32.04 2.03 -0.81
C GLN A 368 31.61 3.01 0.28
N GLN A 369 30.95 4.10 -0.15
CA GLN A 369 30.33 5.10 0.71
C GLN A 369 28.91 5.41 0.20
N GLY A 370 28.16 6.26 0.89
CA GLY A 370 26.81 6.65 0.48
C GLY A 370 25.77 5.55 0.73
N LYS A 371 24.70 5.52 -0.06
CA LYS A 371 23.53 4.66 0.20
C LYS A 371 23.80 3.17 0.01
N VAL A 372 24.86 2.84 -0.72
CA VAL A 372 25.26 1.46 -1.00
C VAL A 372 25.61 0.71 0.29
N ILE A 373 26.27 1.37 1.26
CA ILE A 373 26.68 0.73 2.51
C ILE A 373 25.46 0.40 3.39
N GLU A 374 24.44 1.25 3.37
CA GLU A 374 23.19 1.03 4.11
C GLU A 374 22.45 -0.19 3.58
N SER A 375 22.34 -0.28 2.25
CA SER A 375 21.71 -1.42 1.59
C SER A 375 22.49 -2.71 1.79
N ALA A 376 23.83 -2.66 1.77
CA ALA A 376 24.66 -3.81 2.07
C ALA A 376 24.56 -4.26 3.53
N ALA A 377 24.54 -3.32 4.49
CA ALA A 377 24.35 -3.61 5.91
C ALA A 377 22.98 -4.24 6.17
N ALA A 378 21.91 -3.67 5.62
CA ALA A 378 20.55 -4.22 5.71
C ALA A 378 20.45 -5.62 5.08
N ALA A 379 21.09 -5.84 3.93
CA ALA A 379 21.14 -7.14 3.28
C ALA A 379 21.87 -8.18 4.14
N ILE A 380 23.02 -7.84 4.72
CA ILE A 380 23.76 -8.74 5.63
C ILE A 380 22.94 -9.08 6.87
N VAL A 381 22.27 -8.09 7.48
CA VAL A 381 21.34 -8.30 8.60
C VAL A 381 20.25 -9.30 8.24
N LYS A 382 19.65 -9.16 7.05
CA LYS A 382 18.62 -10.06 6.54
C LYS A 382 19.13 -11.48 6.30
N LEU A 383 20.39 -11.64 5.87
CA LEU A 383 21.03 -12.95 5.70
C LEU A 383 21.39 -13.62 7.03
N GLY A 384 21.53 -12.86 8.12
CA GLY A 384 21.54 -13.37 9.49
C GLY A 384 22.83 -14.09 9.93
N ASP A 385 23.95 -13.87 9.25
CA ASP A 385 25.23 -14.52 9.62
C ASP A 385 25.91 -13.84 10.82
N GLN A 386 26.09 -14.64 11.86
CA GLN A 386 26.65 -14.23 13.15
C GLN A 386 28.09 -13.73 13.07
N ARG A 387 28.85 -14.14 12.05
CA ARG A 387 30.24 -13.74 11.86
C ARG A 387 30.37 -12.26 11.47
N THR A 388 29.31 -11.67 10.91
CA THR A 388 29.32 -10.30 10.38
C THR A 388 29.14 -9.24 11.47
N ARG A 389 28.79 -9.61 12.70
CA ARG A 389 28.48 -8.68 13.80
C ARG A 389 29.58 -7.67 14.09
N SER A 390 30.84 -8.11 14.13
CA SER A 390 31.97 -7.22 14.44
C SER A 390 32.11 -6.15 13.35
N THR A 391 32.01 -6.55 12.09
CA THR A 391 32.04 -5.65 10.94
C THR A 391 30.84 -4.71 10.94
N LEU A 392 29.62 -5.22 11.20
CA LEU A 392 28.41 -4.40 11.32
C LEU A 392 28.55 -3.34 12.44
N ARG A 393 29.12 -3.70 13.59
CA ARG A 393 29.41 -2.72 14.66
C ARG A 393 30.38 -1.63 14.24
N GLN A 394 31.43 -1.99 13.50
CA GLN A 394 32.44 -1.04 13.04
C GLN A 394 31.89 0.00 12.06
N ILE A 395 30.88 -0.36 11.27
CA ILE A 395 30.30 0.55 10.28
C ILE A 395 29.15 1.41 10.83
N LEU A 396 28.60 1.12 12.02
CA LEU A 396 27.47 1.88 12.60
C LEU A 396 27.66 3.41 12.54
N PRO A 397 28.85 3.98 12.85
CA PRO A 397 29.04 5.43 12.78
C PRO A 397 28.95 6.02 11.38
N ARG A 398 29.00 5.18 10.34
CA ARG A 398 28.94 5.57 8.92
C ARG A 398 27.52 5.47 8.36
N LEU A 399 26.58 4.88 9.09
CA LEU A 399 25.20 4.66 8.65
C LEU A 399 24.32 5.84 9.05
N GLU A 400 23.30 6.12 8.24
CA GLU A 400 22.23 7.04 8.62
C GLU A 400 21.47 6.56 9.86
N PRO A 401 20.91 7.45 10.70
CA PRO A 401 20.38 7.11 12.03
C PRO A 401 19.34 5.98 12.04
N GLU A 402 18.41 5.96 11.08
CA GLU A 402 17.36 4.94 10.99
C GLU A 402 17.93 3.55 10.64
N THR A 403 18.86 3.51 9.68
CA THR A 403 19.55 2.28 9.28
C THR A 403 20.46 1.80 10.42
N ALA A 404 21.18 2.71 11.09
CA ALA A 404 22.03 2.40 12.23
C ALA A 404 21.24 1.76 13.38
N LYS A 405 20.05 2.29 13.69
CA LYS A 405 19.16 1.74 14.72
C LYS A 405 18.72 0.31 14.37
N THR A 406 18.34 0.08 13.11
CA THR A 406 17.92 -1.24 12.62
C THR A 406 19.07 -2.25 12.69
N VAL A 407 20.26 -1.86 12.27
CA VAL A 407 21.47 -2.71 12.33
C VAL A 407 21.88 -2.98 13.77
N GLN A 408 21.80 -1.98 14.66
CA GLN A 408 22.08 -2.13 16.09
C GLN A 408 21.13 -3.14 16.75
N GLN A 409 19.83 -3.03 16.50
CA GLN A 409 18.84 -4.00 17.00
C GLN A 409 19.15 -5.41 16.50
N ALA A 410 19.49 -5.56 15.22
CA ALA A 410 19.84 -6.86 14.66
C ALA A 410 21.11 -7.45 15.30
N ILE A 411 22.12 -6.65 15.61
CA ILE A 411 23.33 -7.09 16.33
C ILE A 411 22.99 -7.60 17.74
N GLU A 412 22.04 -6.96 18.43
CA GLU A 412 21.55 -7.36 19.75
C GLU A 412 20.72 -8.65 19.69
N ASP A 413 19.79 -8.77 18.73
CA ASP A 413 18.98 -9.98 18.51
C ASP A 413 19.85 -11.19 18.15
N MET A 414 20.93 -10.93 17.42
CA MET A 414 21.94 -11.94 17.16
C MET A 414 22.56 -12.43 18.49
N GLN A 415 22.80 -11.58 19.50
CA GLN A 415 23.35 -12.00 20.82
C GLN A 415 22.44 -12.96 21.58
N THR A 416 21.12 -12.77 21.54
CA THR A 416 20.17 -13.54 22.35
C THR A 416 19.97 -14.97 21.84
N ARG A 417 20.14 -15.24 20.54
CA ARG A 417 20.08 -16.59 19.93
C ARG A 417 21.18 -17.57 20.37
N LYS A 418 22.13 -17.16 21.24
CA LYS A 418 23.10 -18.05 21.88
C LYS A 418 22.60 -18.69 23.20
N SER A 419 21.37 -18.39 23.64
CA SER A 419 20.86 -18.74 24.98
C SER A 419 19.91 -19.95 25.03
N THR A 420 19.70 -20.63 23.91
CA THR A 420 18.85 -21.83 23.75
C THR A 420 19.56 -22.78 22.82
#